data_AF-A0A8E6ZAH3-F1
#
_entry.id   AF-A0A8E6ZAH3-F1
#
_cell.length_a   1.000
_cell.length_b   1.000
_cell.length_c   1.000
_cell.angle_alpha   90.00
_cell.angle_beta   90.00
_cell.angle_gamma   90.00
#
_symmetry.space_group_name_H-M   'P 1'
#
loop_
_entity.id
_entity.type
_entity.pdbx_description
1 polymer ?
#
loop_
_entity_poly.entity_id
_entity_poly.type
_entity_poly.pdbx_seq_one_letter_code
_entity_poly.pdbx_strand_id
1 'polypeptide(L)'
;MTANGAPGMGPGALTDNDLDQMVTGYIAMLREAAEGRSRETFHFYIETIFPGMVASGLKISSLIYSTVVYCDYVFAEVCVHLRPELREEVIPWLANFFAEYTVEVVSNSLTAKGTEFPG
;
A
#
# COMPACT_ATOMS: atom_id res chain seq x y z
N MET A 1 -17.09 -38.76 2.00
CA MET A 1 -17.31 -37.31 2.13
C MET A 1 -16.51 -36.81 3.33
N THR A 2 -15.29 -36.36 3.10
CA THR A 2 -14.47 -35.69 4.12
C THR A 2 -14.38 -34.23 3.72
N ALA A 3 -15.03 -33.37 4.51
CA ALA A 3 -14.94 -31.93 4.37
C ALA A 3 -13.50 -31.51 4.65
N ASN A 4 -12.78 -31.10 3.61
CA ASN A 4 -11.51 -30.39 3.73
C ASN A 4 -11.83 -28.99 4.27
N GLY A 5 -11.84 -28.85 5.61
CA GLY A 5 -11.82 -27.56 6.26
C GLY A 5 -10.52 -26.86 5.91
N ALA A 6 -10.61 -25.80 5.11
CA ALA A 6 -9.49 -24.90 4.89
C ALA A 6 -8.96 -24.41 6.26
N PRO A 7 -7.64 -24.34 6.44
CA PRO A 7 -7.05 -23.91 7.71
C PRO A 7 -7.53 -22.50 8.01
N GLY A 8 -8.16 -22.34 9.18
CA GLY A 8 -8.70 -21.07 9.65
C GLY A 8 -7.62 -20.00 9.58
N MET A 9 -7.89 -18.98 8.77
CA MET A 9 -7.16 -17.72 8.78
C MET A 9 -7.10 -17.22 10.24
N GLY A 10 -5.90 -17.17 10.81
CA GLY A 10 -5.69 -16.70 12.18
C GLY A 10 -6.20 -15.26 12.35
N PRO A 11 -6.40 -14.80 13.59
CA PRO A 11 -6.78 -13.41 13.86
C PRO A 11 -5.76 -12.47 13.20
N GLY A 12 -6.22 -11.63 12.28
CA GLY A 12 -5.38 -10.64 11.57
C GLY A 12 -4.93 -11.03 10.16
N ALA A 13 -5.44 -12.11 9.57
CA ALA A 13 -5.28 -12.36 8.13
C ALA A 13 -6.25 -11.47 7.34
N LEU A 14 -5.74 -10.79 6.30
CA LEU A 14 -6.53 -10.01 5.37
C LEU A 14 -7.46 -10.93 4.58
N THR A 15 -8.73 -10.56 4.44
CA THR A 15 -9.65 -11.27 3.55
C THR A 15 -9.32 -10.94 2.10
N ASP A 16 -9.78 -11.76 1.16
CA ASP A 16 -9.64 -11.48 -0.29
C ASP A 16 -10.27 -10.12 -0.65
N ASN A 17 -11.36 -9.74 0.03
CA ASN A 17 -12.01 -8.44 -0.15
C ASN A 17 -11.16 -7.29 0.40
N ASP A 18 -10.47 -7.47 1.54
CA ASP A 18 -9.56 -6.45 2.07
C ASP A 18 -8.37 -6.24 1.14
N LEU A 19 -7.83 -7.34 0.57
CA LEU A 19 -6.77 -7.30 -0.43
C LEU A 19 -7.21 -6.58 -1.70
N ASP A 20 -8.40 -6.89 -2.22
CA ASP A 20 -8.94 -6.26 -3.43
C ASP A 20 -9.18 -4.76 -3.23
N GLN A 21 -9.68 -4.35 -2.06
CA GLN A 21 -9.82 -2.94 -1.71
C GLN A 21 -8.46 -2.24 -1.64
N MET A 22 -7.48 -2.83 -0.97
CA MET A 22 -6.13 -2.27 -0.91
C MET A 22 -5.55 -2.08 -2.31
N VAL A 23 -5.57 -3.11 -3.16
CA VAL A 23 -5.05 -3.04 -4.54
C VAL A 23 -5.79 -1.97 -5.35
N THR A 24 -7.12 -1.94 -5.26
CA THR A 24 -7.94 -0.94 -5.96
C THR A 24 -7.58 0.48 -5.53
N GLY A 25 -7.41 0.72 -4.23
CA GLY A 25 -6.94 1.98 -3.69
C GLY A 25 -5.58 2.40 -4.25
N TYR A 26 -4.63 1.47 -4.22
CA TYR A 26 -3.29 1.70 -4.75
C TYR A 26 -3.28 2.10 -6.22
N ILE A 27 -4.04 1.39 -7.06
CA ILE A 27 -4.14 1.71 -8.49
C ILE A 27 -4.79 3.08 -8.69
N ALA A 28 -5.82 3.42 -7.92
CA ALA A 28 -6.48 4.71 -7.98
C ALA A 28 -5.51 5.85 -7.61
N MET A 29 -4.72 5.70 -6.54
CA MET A 29 -3.71 6.68 -6.12
C MET A 29 -2.61 6.87 -7.19
N LEU A 30 -2.12 5.77 -7.77
CA LEU A 30 -1.12 5.85 -8.83
C LEU A 30 -1.68 6.58 -10.07
N ARG A 31 -2.95 6.34 -10.42
CA ARG A 31 -3.62 7.05 -11.52
C ARG A 31 -3.80 8.54 -11.22
N GLU A 32 -4.23 8.90 -10.02
CA GLU A 32 -4.33 10.31 -9.60
C GLU A 32 -2.99 11.03 -9.76
N ALA A 33 -1.91 10.42 -9.26
CA ALA A 33 -0.57 10.96 -9.36
C ALA A 33 -0.09 11.08 -10.82
N ALA A 34 -0.30 10.04 -11.64
CA ALA A 34 0.08 10.03 -13.04
C ALA A 34 -0.69 11.08 -13.88
N GLU A 35 -1.93 11.36 -13.51
CA GLU A 35 -2.77 12.38 -14.16
C GLU A 35 -2.59 13.78 -13.58
N GLY A 36 -1.74 13.95 -12.54
CA GLY A 36 -1.54 15.24 -11.86
C GLY A 36 -2.79 15.74 -11.14
N ARG A 37 -3.70 14.84 -10.75
CA ARG A 37 -4.94 15.17 -10.02
C ARG A 37 -4.68 15.34 -8.52
N SER A 38 -5.72 15.71 -7.77
CA SER A 38 -5.65 15.80 -6.30
C SER A 38 -5.28 14.44 -5.68
N ARG A 39 -4.72 14.48 -4.47
CA ARG A 39 -4.31 13.29 -3.69
C ARG A 39 -5.44 12.76 -2.80
N GLU A 40 -6.70 12.97 -3.18
CA GLU A 40 -7.85 12.68 -2.31
C GLU A 40 -7.98 11.21 -1.96
N THR A 41 -7.75 10.30 -2.92
CA THR A 41 -7.77 8.86 -2.62
C THR A 41 -6.68 8.51 -1.61
N PHE A 42 -5.49 9.10 -1.76
CA PHE A 42 -4.39 8.90 -0.83
C PHE A 42 -4.76 9.30 0.60
N HIS A 43 -5.29 10.51 0.76
CA HIS A 43 -5.71 11.01 2.07
C HIS A 43 -6.79 10.13 2.69
N PHE A 44 -7.78 9.70 1.90
CA PHE A 44 -8.81 8.78 2.37
C PHE A 44 -8.23 7.47 2.92
N TYR A 45 -7.26 6.87 2.23
CA TYR A 45 -6.63 5.64 2.69
C TYR A 45 -5.83 5.81 3.98
N ILE A 46 -5.02 6.86 4.08
CA ILE A 46 -4.19 7.12 5.25
C ILE A 46 -5.02 7.58 6.46
N GLU A 47 -6.02 8.43 6.25
CA GLU A 47 -6.77 9.05 7.34
C GLU A 47 -7.94 8.18 7.80
N THR A 48 -8.46 7.29 6.96
CA THR A 48 -9.65 6.47 7.27
C THR A 48 -9.38 4.98 7.26
N ILE A 49 -8.84 4.43 6.16
CA ILE A 49 -8.74 2.98 5.97
C ILE A 49 -7.66 2.37 6.87
N PHE A 50 -6.43 2.87 6.80
CA PHE A 50 -5.31 2.29 7.57
C PHE A 50 -5.52 2.35 9.09
N PRO A 51 -6.01 3.45 9.68
CA PRO A 51 -6.38 3.47 11.10
C PRO A 51 -7.44 2.42 11.44
N GLY A 52 -8.44 2.24 10.57
CA GLY A 52 -9.48 1.21 10.72
C GLY A 52 -8.91 -0.22 10.73
N MET A 53 -7.99 -0.52 9.81
CA MET A 53 -7.32 -1.83 9.72
C MET A 53 -6.43 -2.11 10.95
N VAL A 54 -5.70 -1.10 11.43
CA VAL A 54 -4.89 -1.22 12.63
C VAL A 54 -5.77 -1.42 13.86
N ALA A 55 -6.89 -0.70 13.97
CA ALA A 55 -7.87 -0.87 15.04
C ALA A 55 -8.52 -2.27 15.05
N SER A 56 -8.63 -2.92 13.89
CA SER A 56 -9.10 -4.31 13.75
C SER A 56 -8.02 -5.36 14.01
N GLY A 57 -6.81 -4.95 14.39
CA GLY A 57 -5.73 -5.83 14.85
C GLY A 57 -4.62 -6.06 13.82
N LEU A 58 -4.67 -5.40 12.66
CA LEU A 58 -3.56 -5.44 11.71
C LEU A 58 -2.31 -4.78 12.33
N LYS A 59 -1.16 -5.43 12.24
CA LYS A 59 0.10 -4.86 12.70
C LYS A 59 0.57 -3.78 11.71
N ILE A 60 1.00 -2.63 12.22
CA ILE A 60 1.62 -1.55 11.42
C ILE A 60 2.79 -2.07 10.58
N SER A 61 3.62 -2.96 11.15
CA SER A 61 4.71 -3.60 10.41
C SER A 61 4.24 -4.38 9.19
N SER A 62 3.06 -5.02 9.28
CA SER A 62 2.47 -5.74 8.15
C SER A 62 1.99 -4.78 7.07
N LEU A 63 1.41 -3.64 7.46
CA LEU A 63 0.99 -2.58 6.54
C LEU A 63 2.18 -1.96 5.78
N ILE A 64 3.27 -1.64 6.51
CA ILE A 64 4.50 -1.12 5.90
C ILE A 64 5.10 -2.16 4.95
N TYR A 65 5.22 -3.41 5.40
CA TYR A 65 5.75 -4.49 4.58
C TYR A 65 4.93 -4.69 3.30
N SER A 66 3.60 -4.78 3.40
CA SER A 66 2.73 -4.94 2.24
C SER A 66 2.83 -3.76 1.26
N THR A 67 2.98 -2.55 1.79
CA THR A 67 3.17 -1.34 0.98
C THR A 67 4.44 -1.42 0.14
N VAL A 68 5.58 -1.73 0.78
CA VAL A 68 6.87 -1.81 0.09
C VAL A 68 6.88 -2.93 -0.94
N VAL A 69 6.37 -4.12 -0.59
CA VAL A 69 6.28 -5.26 -1.52
C VAL A 69 5.40 -4.91 -2.73
N TYR A 70 4.28 -4.21 -2.51
CA TYR A 70 3.42 -3.80 -3.60
C TYR A 70 4.09 -2.76 -4.52
N CYS A 71 4.75 -1.75 -3.95
CA CYS A 71 5.52 -0.77 -4.73
C CYS A 71 6.59 -1.44 -5.59
N ASP A 72 7.35 -2.39 -5.01
CA ASP A 72 8.39 -3.12 -5.74
C ASP A 72 7.79 -4.00 -6.86
N TYR A 73 6.68 -4.69 -6.58
CA TYR A 73 5.96 -5.48 -7.58
C TYR A 73 5.49 -4.62 -8.76
N VAL A 74 4.81 -3.50 -8.49
CA VAL A 74 4.35 -2.59 -9.55
C VAL A 74 5.53 -1.99 -10.30
N PHE A 75 6.61 -1.63 -9.61
CA PHE A 75 7.82 -1.11 -10.26
C PHE A 75 8.40 -2.13 -11.24
N ALA A 76 8.55 -3.39 -10.82
CA ALA A 76 9.04 -4.47 -11.66
C ALA A 76 8.14 -4.70 -12.89
N GLU A 77 6.82 -4.80 -12.68
CA GLU A 77 5.84 -5.00 -13.75
C GLU A 77 5.86 -3.85 -14.76
N VAL A 78 5.88 -2.61 -14.28
CA VAL A 78 5.98 -1.43 -15.15
C VAL A 78 7.29 -1.49 -15.94
N CYS A 79 8.44 -1.71 -15.29
CA CYS A 79 9.74 -1.75 -15.95
C CYS A 79 9.85 -2.82 -17.06
N VAL A 80 9.23 -3.98 -16.86
CA VAL A 80 9.19 -5.07 -17.85
C VAL A 80 8.41 -4.67 -19.10
N HIS A 81 7.28 -3.98 -18.92
CA HIS A 81 6.38 -3.61 -20.01
C HIS A 81 6.59 -2.18 -20.56
N LEU A 82 7.52 -1.43 -19.97
CA LEU A 82 7.79 -0.05 -20.34
C LEU A 82 8.57 0.03 -21.65
N ARG A 83 8.01 0.80 -22.59
CA ARG A 83 8.66 1.12 -23.86
C ARG A 83 10.02 1.77 -23.62
N PRO A 84 11.10 1.35 -24.33
CA PRO A 84 12.46 1.82 -24.06
C PRO A 84 12.60 3.34 -24.03
N GLU A 85 11.90 4.04 -24.93
CA GLU A 85 11.93 5.51 -25.04
C GLU A 85 11.32 6.25 -23.85
N LEU A 86 10.52 5.59 -23.01
CA LEU A 86 9.91 6.21 -21.82
C LEU A 86 10.68 5.93 -20.54
N ARG A 87 11.72 5.09 -20.58
CA ARG A 87 12.42 4.61 -19.36
C ARG A 87 13.08 5.73 -18.58
N GLU A 88 13.71 6.68 -19.25
CA GLU A 88 14.42 7.78 -18.60
C GLU A 88 13.48 8.75 -17.87
N GLU A 89 12.21 8.81 -18.27
CA GLU A 89 11.20 9.67 -17.65
C GLU A 89 10.41 8.93 -16.57
N VAL A 90 9.87 7.76 -16.91
CA VAL A 90 8.91 7.03 -16.06
C VAL A 90 9.60 6.36 -14.88
N ILE A 91 10.81 5.82 -15.04
CA ILE A 91 11.50 5.11 -13.95
C ILE A 91 11.81 6.06 -12.78
N PRO A 92 12.45 7.24 -13.00
CA PRO A 92 12.70 8.17 -11.91
C PRO A 92 11.41 8.72 -11.29
N TRP A 93 10.39 9.01 -12.11
CA TRP A 93 9.10 9.46 -11.60
C TRP A 93 8.45 8.43 -10.68
N LEU A 94 8.42 7.16 -11.11
CA LEU A 94 7.82 6.07 -10.35
C LEU A 94 8.59 5.78 -9.06
N ALA A 95 9.93 5.82 -9.11
CA ALA A 95 10.78 5.66 -7.94
C ALA A 95 10.53 6.77 -6.89
N ASN A 96 10.44 8.03 -7.33
CA ASN A 96 10.12 9.15 -6.45
C ASN A 96 8.72 9.02 -5.87
N PHE A 97 7.72 8.70 -6.69
CA PHE A 97 6.35 8.48 -6.23
C PHE A 97 6.28 7.39 -5.14
N PHE A 98 6.90 6.24 -5.35
CA PHE A 98 6.90 5.16 -4.35
C PHE A 98 7.71 5.49 -3.10
N ALA A 99 8.80 6.24 -3.21
CA ALA A 99 9.56 6.70 -2.06
C ALA A 99 8.73 7.65 -1.19
N GLU A 100 8.11 8.67 -1.79
CA GLU A 100 7.22 9.61 -1.11
C GLU A 100 6.04 8.88 -0.47
N TYR A 101 5.38 8.02 -1.23
CA TYR A 101 4.26 7.21 -0.74
C TYR A 101 4.66 6.38 0.49
N THR A 102 5.79 5.68 0.41
CA THR A 102 6.28 4.85 1.52
C THR A 102 6.60 5.68 2.75
N VAL A 103 7.28 6.82 2.59
CA VAL A 103 7.57 7.74 3.69
C VAL A 103 6.29 8.19 4.37
N GLU A 104 5.29 8.60 3.59
CA GLU A 104 4.04 9.10 4.15
C GLU A 104 3.23 7.99 4.86
N VAL A 105 3.18 6.77 4.30
CA VAL A 105 2.55 5.63 4.99
C VAL A 105 3.26 5.30 6.30
N VAL A 106 4.59 5.27 6.29
CA VAL A 106 5.40 5.02 7.50
C VAL A 106 5.16 6.11 8.53
N SER A 107 5.31 7.38 8.15
CA SER A 107 5.13 8.52 9.05
C SER A 107 3.74 8.53 9.69
N ASN A 108 2.68 8.37 8.90
CA ASN A 108 1.31 8.38 9.40
C ASN A 108 0.96 7.14 10.23
N SER A 109 1.49 5.97 9.87
CA SER A 109 1.27 4.76 10.67
C SER A 109 1.97 4.83 12.03
N LEU A 110 3.12 5.51 12.09
CA LEU A 110 3.87 5.72 13.34
C LEU A 110 3.28 6.81 14.23
N THR A 111 2.61 7.83 13.67
CA THR A 111 1.87 8.86 14.45
C THR A 111 0.46 8.45 14.82
N ALA A 112 -0.17 7.51 14.10
CA ALA A 112 -1.49 6.96 14.46
C ALA A 112 -1.46 6.20 15.79
N LYS A 113 -0.31 5.65 16.18
CA LYS A 113 -0.01 5.37 17.57
C LYS A 113 0.55 6.67 18.17
N GLY A 114 0.07 7.10 19.32
CA GLY A 114 0.82 8.02 20.19
C GLY A 114 2.11 7.36 20.69
N THR A 115 3.00 6.96 19.76
CA THR A 115 4.25 6.26 20.03
C THR A 115 5.24 7.31 20.46
N GLU A 116 5.35 7.49 21.78
CA GLU A 116 6.58 7.98 22.39
C GLU A 116 7.71 7.06 21.91
N PHE A 117 8.68 7.64 21.20
CA PHE A 117 9.94 6.97 20.94
C PHE A 117 10.65 6.76 22.28
N PRO A 118 11.04 5.53 22.66
CA PRO A 118 11.96 5.37 23.77
C PRO A 118 13.30 5.97 23.32
N GLY A 119 13.66 7.09 23.96
CA GLY A 119 15.01 7.66 23.89
C GLY A 119 16.02 6.79 24.62
#